data_AF-A0A9P8IYT3-F1
#
_entry.id   AF-A0A9P8IYT3-F1
#
_cell.length_a   1.000
_cell.length_b   1.000
_cell.length_c   1.000
_cell.angle_alpha   90.00
_cell.angle_beta   90.00
_cell.angle_gamma   90.00
#
_symmetry.space_group_name_H-M   'P 1'
#
loop_
_entity.id
_entity.type
_entity.pdbx_description
1 polymer ?
#
loop_
_entity_poly.entity_id
_entity_poly.type
_entity_poly.pdbx_seq_one_letter_code
_entity_poly.pdbx_strand_id
1 'polypeptide(L)'
;VIHPFTMDQVIKASIPIRIKNVKNPRNQGTIIWPDHADDLGEKKPSLFRNRSLVSLSTHDGPKRPTAVTIKRGITVLNVHSKKRTRAHGFLMSIFSVLDKWHLSVDLISSSEVHVSMALHSEVALLSGAGPDSEEIQIESAALKGAVDDLSVWGDIDLVPGLAVISLVGRQLRSMVGISGRFFSVLGENGINIEMISQGASEINISCVIEEAEANRALNVVHTNLFTFLD
;
A
#
# COMPACT_ATOMS: atom_id res chain seq x y z
N VAL A 1 -18.38 -2.58 -3.69
CA VAL A 1 -17.09 -2.94 -3.05
C VAL A 1 -17.39 -4.04 -2.04
N ILE A 2 -16.60 -5.10 -1.99
CA ILE A 2 -16.78 -6.21 -1.04
C ILE A 2 -15.58 -6.20 -0.10
N HIS A 3 -15.82 -6.09 1.20
CA HIS A 3 -14.74 -6.12 2.19
C HIS A 3 -14.23 -7.57 2.36
N PRO A 4 -12.92 -7.82 2.45
CA PRO A 4 -12.37 -9.19 2.55
C PRO A 4 -13.02 -10.03 3.66
N PHE A 5 -13.33 -9.43 4.81
CA PHE A 5 -14.00 -10.09 5.92
C PHE A 5 -15.33 -10.76 5.54
N THR A 6 -16.10 -10.18 4.60
CA THR A 6 -17.39 -10.76 4.20
C THR A 6 -17.25 -11.96 3.28
N MET A 7 -16.05 -12.22 2.75
CA MET A 7 -15.75 -13.35 1.85
C MET A 7 -15.13 -14.54 2.60
N ASP A 8 -14.70 -14.35 3.85
CA ASP A 8 -13.91 -15.32 4.62
C ASP A 8 -14.56 -16.72 4.71
N GLN A 9 -15.86 -16.79 5.00
CA GLN A 9 -16.58 -18.06 5.09
C GLN A 9 -16.64 -18.81 3.74
N VAL A 10 -16.82 -18.07 2.66
CA VAL A 10 -16.97 -18.63 1.31
C VAL A 10 -15.61 -19.10 0.78
N ILE A 11 -14.54 -18.35 1.09
CA ILE A 11 -13.15 -18.73 0.80
C ILE A 11 -12.77 -19.99 1.58
N LYS A 12 -13.08 -20.07 2.88
CA LYS A 12 -12.85 -21.25 3.72
C LYS A 12 -13.59 -22.50 3.21
N ALA A 13 -14.79 -22.32 2.68
CA ALA A 13 -15.54 -23.39 2.04
C ALA A 13 -15.06 -23.73 0.62
N SER A 14 -14.01 -23.06 0.12
CA SER A 14 -13.50 -23.21 -1.25
C SER A 14 -14.56 -22.98 -2.33
N ILE A 15 -15.50 -22.06 -2.09
CA ILE A 15 -16.56 -21.71 -3.03
C ILE A 15 -16.12 -20.47 -3.83
N PRO A 16 -16.15 -20.49 -5.17
CA PRO A 16 -15.83 -19.32 -5.98
C PRO A 16 -16.94 -18.26 -5.91
N ILE A 17 -16.54 -16.99 -5.84
CA ILE A 17 -17.47 -15.84 -5.79
C ILE A 17 -17.50 -15.18 -7.17
N ARG A 18 -18.69 -14.94 -7.72
CA ARG A 18 -18.84 -14.17 -8.96
C ARG A 18 -19.48 -12.80 -8.68
N ILE A 19 -18.72 -11.74 -8.94
CA ILE A 19 -19.19 -10.36 -8.86
C ILE A 19 -19.82 -9.99 -10.21
N LYS A 20 -21.13 -9.70 -10.21
CA LYS A 20 -21.89 -9.29 -11.41
C LYS A 20 -22.42 -7.86 -11.27
N ASN A 21 -22.62 -7.21 -12.42
CA ASN A 21 -23.25 -5.89 -12.48
C ASN A 21 -24.76 -6.03 -12.74
N VAL A 22 -25.60 -5.56 -11.80
CA VAL A 22 -27.07 -5.61 -11.93
C VAL A 22 -27.58 -4.82 -13.15
N LYS A 23 -26.91 -3.71 -13.50
CA LYS A 23 -27.25 -2.90 -14.69
C LYS A 23 -26.80 -3.55 -16.00
N ASN A 24 -25.94 -4.56 -15.95
CA ASN A 24 -25.49 -5.33 -17.12
C ASN A 24 -25.38 -6.83 -16.77
N PRO A 25 -26.52 -7.51 -16.58
CA PRO A 25 -26.55 -8.86 -16.01
C PRO A 25 -25.98 -9.94 -16.95
N ARG A 26 -25.86 -9.64 -18.24
CA ARG A 26 -25.25 -10.53 -19.25
C ARG A 26 -23.72 -10.50 -19.22
N ASN A 27 -23.11 -9.45 -18.65
CA ASN A 27 -21.67 -9.40 -18.47
C ASN A 27 -21.19 -10.55 -17.57
N GLN A 28 -20.07 -11.18 -17.92
CA GLN A 28 -19.53 -12.30 -17.18
C GLN A 28 -19.08 -11.92 -15.76
N GLY A 29 -18.69 -10.66 -15.57
CA GLY A 29 -18.20 -10.13 -14.30
C GLY A 29 -16.82 -10.64 -13.92
N THR A 30 -16.50 -10.56 -12.64
CA THR A 30 -15.23 -11.06 -12.09
C THR A 30 -15.50 -12.29 -11.24
N ILE A 31 -14.72 -13.35 -11.44
CA ILE A 31 -14.75 -14.54 -10.58
C ILE A 31 -13.54 -14.47 -9.66
N ILE A 32 -13.78 -14.52 -8.36
CA ILE A 32 -12.77 -14.66 -7.32
C ILE A 32 -12.70 -16.14 -6.99
N TRP A 33 -11.56 -16.75 -7.30
CA TRP A 33 -11.27 -18.12 -6.95
C TRP A 33 -10.63 -18.16 -5.56
N PRO A 34 -11.01 -19.10 -4.68
CA PRO A 34 -10.27 -19.36 -3.45
C PRO A 34 -8.84 -19.77 -3.81
N ASP A 35 -7.86 -19.36 -3.01
CA ASP A 35 -6.50 -19.80 -3.22
C ASP A 35 -6.41 -21.31 -2.90
N HIS A 36 -5.89 -22.11 -3.83
CA HIS A 36 -5.60 -23.52 -3.59
C HIS A 36 -4.25 -23.65 -2.87
N ALA A 37 -4.13 -24.57 -1.92
CA ALA A 37 -2.90 -24.80 -1.15
C ALA A 37 -1.66 -25.02 -2.05
N ASP A 38 -1.86 -25.53 -3.27
CA ASP A 38 -0.80 -25.74 -4.27
C ASP A 38 -0.37 -24.42 -4.98
N ASP A 39 -1.25 -23.44 -5.14
CA ASP A 39 -0.98 -22.19 -5.89
C ASP A 39 -0.11 -21.18 -5.11
N LEU A 40 -0.18 -21.22 -3.77
CA LEU A 40 0.59 -20.35 -2.89
C LEU A 40 1.96 -20.94 -2.54
N GLY A 41 2.27 -22.16 -3.00
CA GLY A 41 3.47 -22.86 -2.57
C GLY A 41 3.52 -22.94 -1.05
N GLU A 42 2.41 -23.29 -0.40
CA GLU A 42 2.33 -23.51 1.04
C GLU A 42 3.16 -24.74 1.43
N LYS A 43 4.48 -24.58 1.37
CA LYS A 43 5.35 -25.27 2.30
C LYS A 43 4.87 -24.87 3.69
N LYS A 44 4.62 -25.86 4.55
CA LYS A 44 4.40 -25.68 6.00
C LYS A 44 5.21 -24.49 6.51
N PRO A 45 4.67 -23.61 7.37
CA PRO A 45 5.37 -22.42 7.85
C PRO A 45 6.73 -22.84 8.37
N SER A 46 7.74 -22.58 7.56
CA SER A 46 9.12 -22.93 7.80
C SER A 46 9.78 -21.68 8.34
N LEU A 47 10.45 -21.80 9.49
CA LEU A 47 11.27 -20.71 10.06
C LEU A 47 12.27 -20.16 9.03
N PHE A 48 12.66 -21.00 8.06
CA PHE A 48 13.53 -20.63 6.96
C PHE A 48 12.75 -20.60 5.66
N ARG A 49 12.45 -19.40 5.18
CA ARG A 49 12.09 -19.20 3.79
C ARG A 49 13.38 -19.27 2.98
N ASN A 50 13.67 -20.42 2.36
CA ASN A 50 14.72 -20.44 1.35
C ASN A 50 14.37 -19.36 0.32
N ARG A 51 15.32 -18.46 0.03
CA ARG A 51 15.32 -17.65 -1.19
C ARG A 51 15.53 -18.60 -2.37
N SER A 52 14.58 -19.52 -2.56
CA SER A 52 14.61 -20.45 -3.66
C SER A 52 14.45 -19.61 -4.92
N LEU A 53 15.51 -19.60 -5.73
CA LEU A 53 15.40 -19.52 -7.18
C LEU A 53 14.16 -20.30 -7.57
N VAL A 54 13.17 -19.58 -8.08
CA VAL A 54 11.82 -20.04 -8.30
C VAL A 54 11.86 -21.37 -9.05
N SER A 55 11.24 -22.40 -8.46
CA SER A 55 10.71 -23.51 -9.24
C SER A 55 9.78 -22.86 -10.26
N LEU A 56 10.23 -22.84 -11.51
CA LEU A 56 9.49 -22.37 -12.68
C LEU A 56 8.23 -23.24 -12.79
N SER A 57 7.20 -22.92 -12.02
CA SER A 57 5.88 -23.46 -12.24
C SER A 57 5.45 -23.02 -13.63
N THR A 58 5.30 -24.00 -14.50
CA THR A 58 4.86 -23.92 -15.90
C THR A 58 3.39 -23.52 -16.00
N HIS A 59 3.00 -22.40 -15.40
CA HIS A 59 1.76 -21.75 -15.78
C HIS A 59 2.03 -21.00 -17.07
N ASP A 60 1.58 -21.62 -18.15
CA ASP A 60 1.75 -21.22 -19.53
C ASP A 60 0.85 -20.00 -19.82
N GLY A 61 1.39 -18.81 -19.56
CA GLY A 61 0.72 -17.54 -19.83
C GLY A 61 1.61 -16.35 -19.45
N PRO A 62 1.45 -15.19 -20.12
CA PRO A 62 2.21 -14.00 -19.77
C PRO A 62 1.87 -13.60 -18.33
N LYS A 63 2.90 -13.50 -17.48
CA LYS A 63 2.74 -13.05 -16.10
C LYS A 63 2.51 -11.54 -16.11
N ARG A 64 1.27 -11.12 -15.89
CA ARG A 64 0.86 -9.72 -15.88
C ARG A 64 0.33 -9.34 -14.50
N PRO A 65 0.55 -8.09 -14.04
CA PRO A 65 -0.15 -7.58 -12.88
C PRO A 65 -1.67 -7.73 -13.05
N THR A 66 -2.38 -7.93 -11.95
CA THR A 66 -3.82 -8.12 -11.96
C THR A 66 -4.56 -6.79 -11.97
N ALA A 67 -4.07 -5.81 -11.22
CA ALA A 67 -4.68 -4.50 -11.14
C ALA A 67 -3.67 -3.43 -10.74
N VAL A 68 -3.97 -2.18 -11.09
CA VAL A 68 -3.41 -1.00 -10.44
C VAL A 68 -4.54 -0.33 -9.67
N THR A 69 -4.27 0.09 -8.44
CA THR A 69 -5.26 0.73 -7.57
C THR A 69 -4.72 2.05 -7.05
N ILE A 70 -5.62 2.95 -6.68
CA ILE A 70 -5.26 4.24 -6.09
C ILE A 70 -6.15 4.55 -4.90
N LYS A 71 -5.55 5.04 -3.82
CA LYS A 71 -6.21 5.48 -2.60
C LYS A 71 -5.80 6.91 -2.29
N ARG A 72 -6.78 7.81 -2.26
CA ARG A 72 -6.63 9.26 -2.04
C ARG A 72 -6.79 9.63 -0.56
N GLY A 73 -6.51 10.89 -0.20
CA GLY A 73 -6.65 11.35 1.18
C GLY A 73 -5.66 10.66 2.11
N ILE A 74 -4.40 10.59 1.67
CA ILE A 74 -3.31 10.03 2.45
C ILE A 74 -2.49 11.17 3.05
N THR A 75 -2.12 11.01 4.32
CA THR A 75 -1.14 11.87 4.99
C THR A 75 0.01 11.00 5.45
N VAL A 76 1.23 11.38 5.10
CA VAL A 76 2.44 10.70 5.56
C VAL A 76 2.89 11.33 6.87
N LEU A 77 3.02 10.49 7.90
CA LEU A 77 3.58 10.82 9.20
C LEU A 77 5.01 10.28 9.26
N ASN A 78 5.97 11.18 9.30
CA ASN A 78 7.40 10.90 9.44
C ASN A 78 7.81 11.10 10.90
N VAL A 79 8.47 10.09 11.47
CA VAL A 79 9.03 10.13 12.83
C VAL A 79 10.54 9.92 12.74
N HIS A 80 11.31 10.96 13.03
CA HIS A 80 12.77 10.92 13.10
C HIS A 80 13.24 10.69 14.54
N SER A 81 13.86 9.55 14.83
CA SER A 81 14.37 9.22 16.16
C SER A 81 15.52 10.16 16.59
N LYS A 82 15.38 10.79 17.76
CA LYS A 82 16.43 11.63 18.37
C LYS A 82 17.50 10.82 19.11
N LYS A 83 17.28 9.52 19.34
CA LYS A 83 18.08 8.71 20.27
C LYS A 83 18.86 7.62 19.54
N ARG A 84 20.09 7.35 20.00
CA ARG A 84 20.81 6.07 19.83
C ARG A 84 20.15 4.94 20.65
N THR A 85 18.83 4.83 20.63
CA THR A 85 18.10 3.77 21.33
C THR A 85 17.94 2.55 20.45
N ARG A 86 17.96 1.37 21.08
CA ARG A 86 17.67 0.09 20.41
C ARG A 86 16.32 0.19 19.67
N ALA A 87 16.33 0.00 18.35
CA ALA A 87 15.20 0.24 17.44
C ALA A 87 13.87 -0.43 17.86
N HIS A 88 13.91 -1.56 18.58
CA HIS A 88 12.70 -2.29 18.97
C HIS A 88 11.78 -1.52 19.92
N GLY A 89 12.33 -0.77 20.89
CA GLY A 89 11.52 0.01 21.82
C GLY A 89 10.87 1.23 21.16
N PHE A 90 11.56 1.82 20.18
CA PHE A 90 11.07 2.95 19.41
C PHE A 90 9.85 2.56 18.57
N LEU A 91 9.95 1.48 17.80
CA LEU A 91 8.82 0.98 16.99
C LEU A 91 7.62 0.59 17.85
N MET A 92 7.84 -0.13 18.95
CA MET A 92 6.77 -0.48 19.88
C MET A 92 6.04 0.76 20.39
N SER A 93 6.79 1.80 20.75
CA SER A 93 6.21 3.04 21.27
C SER A 93 5.38 3.76 20.21
N ILE A 94 5.85 3.81 18.97
CA ILE A 94 5.09 4.39 17.84
C ILE A 94 3.75 3.67 17.68
N PHE A 95 3.76 2.35 17.55
CA PHE A 95 2.51 1.59 17.34
C PHE A 95 1.57 1.65 18.56
N SER A 96 2.11 1.76 19.78
CA SER A 96 1.30 1.94 20.98
C SER A 96 0.57 3.29 20.97
N VAL A 97 1.21 4.36 20.48
CA VAL A 97 0.58 5.68 20.35
C VAL A 97 -0.48 5.65 19.24
N LEU A 98 -0.19 5.04 18.09
CA LEU A 98 -1.17 4.91 17.02
C LEU A 98 -2.42 4.14 17.45
N ASP A 99 -2.25 3.05 18.20
CA ASP A 99 -3.35 2.27 18.76
C ASP A 99 -4.18 3.08 19.77
N LYS A 100 -3.51 3.80 20.68
CA LYS A 100 -4.15 4.70 21.66
C LYS A 100 -5.06 5.74 20.99
N TRP A 101 -4.65 6.26 19.84
CA TRP A 101 -5.40 7.28 19.08
C TRP A 101 -6.26 6.71 17.95
N HIS A 102 -6.35 5.37 17.83
CA HIS A 102 -7.12 4.66 16.81
C HIS A 102 -6.78 5.09 15.38
N LEU A 103 -5.50 5.35 15.10
CA LEU A 103 -5.03 5.73 13.78
C LEU A 103 -4.70 4.48 12.96
N SER A 104 -5.38 4.31 11.82
CA SER A 104 -5.11 3.23 10.89
C SER A 104 -3.93 3.59 9.99
N VAL A 105 -2.94 2.70 9.95
CA VAL A 105 -1.79 2.81 9.05
C VAL A 105 -1.97 1.89 7.85
N ASP A 106 -1.84 2.43 6.65
CA ASP A 106 -1.90 1.65 5.41
C ASP A 106 -0.53 1.10 5.02
N LEU A 107 0.47 1.99 4.97
CA LEU A 107 1.84 1.66 4.57
C LEU A 107 2.81 2.08 5.66
N ILE A 108 3.85 1.27 5.84
CA ILE A 108 4.98 1.57 6.72
C ILE A 108 6.24 1.44 5.87
N SER A 109 7.13 2.43 6.01
CA SER A 109 8.51 2.37 5.54
C SER A 109 9.41 2.74 6.71
N SER A 110 10.48 1.97 6.92
CA SER A 110 11.37 2.16 8.07
C SER A 110 12.82 2.12 7.64
N SER A 111 13.63 2.97 8.26
CA SER A 111 15.09 2.90 8.27
C SER A 111 15.59 2.67 9.71
N GLU A 112 16.90 2.75 9.93
CA GLU A 112 17.48 2.62 11.27
C GLU A 112 16.99 3.72 12.23
N VAL A 113 16.74 4.93 11.71
CA VAL A 113 16.40 6.12 12.52
C VAL A 113 15.11 6.82 12.11
N HIS A 114 14.50 6.44 10.99
CA HIS A 114 13.23 7.00 10.52
C HIS A 114 12.15 5.95 10.39
N VAL A 115 10.92 6.34 10.72
CA VAL A 115 9.72 5.57 10.41
C VAL A 115 8.74 6.52 9.73
N SER A 116 8.33 6.16 8.52
CA SER A 116 7.36 6.88 7.73
C SER A 116 6.11 6.03 7.57
N MET A 117 4.96 6.60 7.86
CA MET A 117 3.68 5.89 7.90
C MET A 117 2.64 6.62 7.07
N ALA A 118 2.04 5.92 6.12
CA ALA A 118 0.92 6.45 5.36
C ALA A 118 -0.38 6.21 6.15
N LEU A 119 -0.99 7.29 6.62
CA LEU A 119 -2.25 7.27 7.34
C LEU A 119 -3.39 7.58 6.36
N HIS A 120 -4.46 6.81 6.43
CA HIS A 120 -5.69 7.14 5.73
C HIS A 120 -6.59 8.01 6.62
N SER A 121 -7.06 9.14 6.10
CA SER A 121 -8.05 9.95 6.81
C SER A 121 -9.23 10.30 5.92
N GLU A 122 -10.43 9.97 6.40
CA GLU A 122 -11.70 10.37 5.78
C GLU A 122 -12.11 11.81 6.14
N VAL A 123 -11.50 12.38 7.19
CA VAL A 123 -11.73 13.76 7.63
C VAL A 123 -10.54 14.59 7.19
N ALA A 124 -10.79 15.68 6.49
CA ALA A 124 -9.79 16.68 6.12
C ALA A 124 -8.96 17.03 7.36
N LEU A 125 -7.78 16.44 7.47
CA LEU A 125 -6.95 16.57 8.67
C LEU A 125 -6.46 18.01 8.85
N LEU A 126 -6.52 18.78 7.77
CA LEU A 126 -5.86 20.06 7.63
C LEU A 126 -6.73 20.98 6.77
N SER A 127 -7.06 22.15 7.30
CA SER A 127 -7.58 23.29 6.54
C SER A 127 -6.46 24.34 6.43
N GLY A 128 -6.24 24.88 5.23
CA GLY A 128 -5.14 25.85 4.98
C GLY A 128 -4.28 25.60 3.73
N ALA A 129 -4.60 24.65 2.86
CA ALA A 129 -3.87 24.41 1.60
C ALA A 129 -4.16 25.48 0.51
N GLY A 130 -4.30 26.74 0.89
CA GLY A 130 -4.18 27.89 -0.01
C GLY A 130 -2.71 28.34 -0.08
N PRO A 131 -2.25 28.90 -1.20
CA PRO A 131 -0.87 29.37 -1.37
C PRO A 131 -0.44 30.46 -0.35
N ASP A 132 -1.38 31.03 0.40
CA ASP A 132 -1.18 32.17 1.32
C ASP A 132 -1.30 31.81 2.81
N SER A 133 -1.51 30.53 3.17
CA SER A 133 -1.67 30.10 4.57
C SER A 133 -0.42 29.37 5.06
N GLU A 134 0.40 30.06 5.85
CA GLU A 134 1.70 29.57 6.36
C GLU A 134 1.60 28.49 7.46
N GLU A 135 0.40 28.22 7.99
CA GLU A 135 0.21 27.26 9.09
C GLU A 135 -0.82 26.19 8.74
N ILE A 136 -0.33 24.96 8.62
CA ILE A 136 -1.16 23.76 8.53
C ILE A 136 -1.75 23.49 9.92
N GLN A 137 -3.06 23.69 10.11
CA GLN A 137 -3.73 23.39 11.38
C GLN A 137 -4.29 21.96 11.40
N ILE A 138 -3.89 21.17 12.40
CA ILE A 138 -4.41 19.81 12.60
C ILE A 138 -5.80 19.88 13.22
N GLU A 139 -6.84 19.58 12.44
CA GLU A 139 -8.24 19.57 12.92
C GLU A 139 -8.57 18.28 13.70
N SER A 140 -7.94 17.16 13.34
CA SER A 140 -8.17 15.88 14.02
C SER A 140 -7.53 15.89 15.39
N ALA A 141 -8.37 15.88 16.43
CA ALA A 141 -7.92 15.72 17.81
C ALA A 141 -7.09 14.43 18.02
N ALA A 142 -7.42 13.37 17.28
CA ALA A 142 -6.68 12.11 17.33
C ALA A 142 -5.27 12.25 16.72
N LEU A 143 -5.15 12.88 15.55
CA LEU A 143 -3.85 13.11 14.94
C LEU A 143 -2.99 14.06 15.78
N LYS A 144 -3.58 15.14 16.28
CA LYS A 144 -2.89 16.09 17.16
C LYS A 144 -2.36 15.39 18.41
N GLY A 145 -3.21 14.62 19.09
CA GLY A 145 -2.82 13.85 20.26
C GLY A 145 -1.72 12.83 19.97
N ALA A 146 -1.76 12.17 18.82
CA ALA A 146 -0.71 11.25 18.39
C ALA A 146 0.61 11.99 18.14
N VAL A 147 0.59 13.14 17.48
CA VAL A 147 1.79 13.97 17.25
C VAL A 147 2.40 14.42 18.58
N ASP A 148 1.59 14.89 19.51
CA ASP A 148 2.03 15.34 20.84
C ASP A 148 2.71 14.18 21.60
N ASP A 149 2.11 13.00 21.61
CA ASP A 149 2.67 11.81 22.26
C ASP A 149 3.94 11.28 21.55
N LEU A 150 3.99 11.34 20.21
CA LEU A 150 5.14 10.90 19.40
C LEU A 150 6.33 11.86 19.48
N SER A 151 6.10 13.14 19.77
CA SER A 151 7.16 14.17 19.87
C SER A 151 8.22 13.86 20.95
N VAL A 152 7.85 13.04 21.95
CA VAL A 152 8.74 12.53 22.99
C VAL A 152 9.81 11.58 22.42
N TRP A 153 9.48 10.90 21.32
CA TRP A 153 10.31 9.86 20.70
C TRP A 153 11.13 10.39 19.52
N GLY A 154 10.71 11.48 18.89
CA GLY A 154 11.35 11.99 17.70
C GLY A 154 10.86 13.35 17.24
N ASP A 155 11.49 13.86 16.19
CA ASP A 155 10.93 14.95 15.41
C ASP A 155 9.83 14.40 14.51
N ILE A 156 8.74 15.14 14.41
CA ILE A 156 7.55 14.75 13.66
C ILE A 156 7.41 15.67 12.45
N ASP A 157 7.22 15.07 11.30
CA ASP A 157 6.93 15.75 10.05
C ASP A 157 5.66 15.14 9.42
N LEU A 158 4.78 16.00 8.91
CA LEU A 158 3.47 15.63 8.38
C LEU A 158 3.34 16.15 6.96
N VAL A 159 3.18 15.24 6.01
CA VAL A 159 3.03 15.56 4.59
C VAL A 159 1.64 15.16 4.12
N PRO A 160 0.71 16.12 3.92
CA PRO A 160 -0.64 15.83 3.45
C PRO A 160 -0.77 15.92 1.93
N GLY A 161 -1.98 15.69 1.43
CA GLY A 161 -2.28 15.85 0.00
C GLY A 161 -1.63 14.77 -0.86
N LEU A 162 -1.50 13.57 -0.30
CA LEU A 162 -0.86 12.44 -0.96
C LEU A 162 -1.88 11.36 -1.33
N ALA A 163 -1.46 10.47 -2.22
CA ALA A 163 -2.20 9.28 -2.61
C ALA A 163 -1.28 8.06 -2.65
N VAL A 164 -1.82 6.90 -2.29
CA VAL A 164 -1.16 5.60 -2.45
C VAL A 164 -1.56 5.02 -3.79
N ILE A 165 -0.58 4.73 -4.64
CA ILE A 165 -0.75 3.91 -5.85
C ILE A 165 -0.15 2.54 -5.62
N SER A 166 -0.89 1.50 -5.97
CA SER A 166 -0.51 0.11 -5.69
C SER A 166 -0.65 -0.75 -6.93
N LEU A 167 0.43 -1.45 -7.29
CA LEU A 167 0.41 -2.50 -8.28
C LEU A 167 0.15 -3.84 -7.59
N VAL A 168 -0.95 -4.48 -7.95
CA VAL A 168 -1.43 -5.72 -7.34
C VAL A 168 -1.36 -6.85 -8.35
N GLY A 169 -0.80 -7.98 -7.95
CA GLY A 169 -0.73 -9.15 -8.82
C GLY A 169 -0.44 -10.43 -8.05
N ARG A 170 -1.08 -11.52 -8.47
CA ARG A 170 -0.63 -12.85 -8.05
C ARG A 170 0.78 -13.09 -8.62
N GLN A 171 1.71 -13.56 -7.79
CA GLN A 171 3.09 -13.86 -8.18
C GLN A 171 3.95 -12.68 -8.70
N LEU A 172 3.78 -11.43 -8.21
CA LEU A 172 4.74 -10.35 -8.55
C LEU A 172 6.19 -10.75 -8.22
N ARG A 173 6.38 -11.57 -7.19
CA ARG A 173 7.64 -12.26 -6.86
C ARG A 173 8.37 -12.89 -8.05
N SER A 174 7.62 -13.47 -8.97
CA SER A 174 8.17 -14.17 -10.13
C SER A 174 8.20 -13.31 -11.41
N MET A 175 7.68 -12.08 -11.33
CA MET A 175 7.70 -11.10 -12.42
C MET A 175 8.93 -10.21 -12.28
N VAL A 176 10.11 -10.77 -12.54
CA VAL A 176 11.38 -10.04 -12.45
C VAL A 176 11.32 -8.77 -13.33
N GLY A 177 11.74 -7.63 -12.77
CA GLY A 177 11.71 -6.35 -13.45
C GLY A 177 10.38 -5.59 -13.40
N ILE A 178 9.30 -6.17 -12.86
CA ILE A 178 8.01 -5.47 -12.79
C ILE A 178 8.06 -4.23 -11.90
N SER A 179 8.71 -4.31 -10.73
CA SER A 179 8.89 -3.17 -9.83
C SER A 179 9.73 -2.08 -10.51
N GLY A 180 10.80 -2.47 -11.22
CA GLY A 180 11.64 -1.56 -11.99
C GLY A 180 10.83 -0.82 -13.04
N ARG A 181 10.06 -1.53 -13.87
CA ARG A 181 9.17 -0.92 -14.87
C ARG A 181 8.13 0.00 -14.25
N PHE A 182 7.50 -0.40 -13.14
CA PHE A 182 6.51 0.41 -12.44
C PHE A 182 7.09 1.76 -12.00
N PHE A 183 8.27 1.76 -11.36
CA PHE A 183 8.92 3.00 -10.94
C PHE A 183 9.52 3.81 -12.10
N SER A 184 10.05 3.15 -13.14
CA SER A 184 10.51 3.82 -14.36
C SER A 184 9.37 4.58 -15.05
N VAL A 185 8.19 3.97 -15.20
CA VAL A 185 7.03 4.63 -15.81
C VAL A 185 6.62 5.89 -15.04
N LEU A 186 6.63 5.84 -13.70
CA LEU A 186 6.34 7.02 -12.89
C LEU A 186 7.41 8.11 -13.06
N GLY A 187 8.69 7.73 -13.00
CA GLY A 187 9.81 8.66 -13.14
C GLY A 187 9.92 9.31 -14.53
N GLU A 188 9.73 8.55 -15.61
CA GLU A 188 9.72 9.03 -16.99
C GLU A 188 8.59 10.03 -17.26
N ASN A 189 7.49 9.90 -16.52
CA ASN A 189 6.36 10.83 -16.58
C ASN A 189 6.48 11.96 -15.55
N GLY A 190 7.65 12.14 -14.92
CA GLY A 190 7.90 13.22 -13.95
C GLY A 190 7.01 13.16 -12.72
N ILE A 191 6.56 11.97 -12.30
CA ILE A 191 5.74 11.78 -11.10
C ILE A 191 6.68 11.47 -9.95
N ASN A 192 6.77 12.40 -8.99
CA ASN A 192 7.62 12.23 -7.82
C ASN A 192 7.06 11.15 -6.89
N ILE A 193 7.95 10.40 -6.24
CA ILE A 193 7.61 9.32 -5.30
C ILE A 193 8.09 9.72 -3.91
N GLU A 194 7.15 9.88 -2.98
CA GLU A 194 7.41 10.29 -1.60
C GLU A 194 7.83 9.10 -0.72
N MET A 195 7.16 7.97 -0.90
CA MET A 195 7.40 6.76 -0.10
C MET A 195 7.24 5.52 -0.95
N ILE A 196 8.06 4.50 -0.70
CA ILE A 196 7.90 3.16 -1.27
C ILE A 196 7.69 2.17 -0.12
N SER A 197 6.73 1.26 -0.30
CA SER A 197 6.50 0.14 0.62
C SER A 197 6.18 -1.14 -0.15
N GLN A 198 6.95 -2.19 0.12
CA GLN A 198 6.75 -3.53 -0.44
C GLN A 198 6.91 -4.57 0.67
N GLY A 199 5.84 -5.31 0.93
CA GLY A 199 5.82 -6.38 1.93
C GLY A 199 6.39 -7.70 1.42
N ALA A 200 6.69 -8.61 2.35
CA ALA A 200 7.26 -9.94 2.07
C ALA A 200 6.29 -10.91 1.37
N SER A 201 4.99 -10.57 1.28
CA SER A 201 4.02 -11.34 0.49
C SER A 201 4.20 -11.11 -1.01
N GLU A 202 4.90 -10.04 -1.44
CA GLU A 202 5.23 -9.75 -2.85
C GLU A 202 4.03 -9.91 -3.81
N ILE A 203 2.83 -9.58 -3.31
CA ILE A 203 1.56 -9.50 -4.07
C ILE A 203 1.15 -8.06 -4.36
N ASN A 204 1.79 -7.12 -3.67
CA ASN A 204 1.50 -5.69 -3.74
C ASN A 204 2.82 -4.91 -3.65
N ILE A 205 3.02 -3.99 -4.60
CA ILE A 205 4.04 -2.96 -4.56
C ILE A 205 3.30 -1.64 -4.48
N SER A 206 3.54 -0.86 -3.42
CA SER A 206 2.87 0.42 -3.22
C SER A 206 3.87 1.56 -3.12
N CYS A 207 3.50 2.71 -3.65
CA CYS A 207 4.19 3.95 -3.39
C CYS A 207 3.22 5.10 -3.13
N VAL A 208 3.72 6.12 -2.47
CA VAL A 208 2.99 7.35 -2.17
C VAL A 208 3.46 8.42 -3.15
N ILE A 209 2.50 9.14 -3.72
CA ILE A 209 2.69 10.23 -4.69
C ILE A 209 1.81 11.42 -4.29
N GLU A 210 2.03 12.58 -4.91
CA GLU A 210 1.11 13.71 -4.76
C GLU A 210 -0.29 13.35 -5.26
N GLU A 211 -1.32 13.73 -4.50
CA GLU A 211 -2.71 13.42 -4.84
C GLU A 211 -3.16 14.11 -6.14
N ALA A 212 -2.60 15.28 -6.45
CA ALA A 212 -2.84 15.98 -7.70
C ALA A 212 -2.45 15.13 -8.93
N GLU A 213 -1.41 14.32 -8.78
CA GLU A 213 -0.87 13.45 -9.84
C GLU A 213 -1.55 12.08 -9.93
N ALA A 214 -2.45 11.77 -8.99
CA ALA A 214 -3.07 10.45 -8.87
C ALA A 214 -3.73 9.95 -10.16
N ASN A 215 -4.49 10.80 -10.87
CA ASN A 215 -5.14 10.39 -12.12
C ASN A 215 -4.11 10.17 -13.24
N ARG A 216 -3.08 11.02 -13.32
CA ARG A 216 -1.99 10.89 -14.30
C ARG A 216 -1.24 9.58 -14.06
N ALA A 217 -0.82 9.34 -12.82
CA ALA A 217 -0.14 8.14 -12.38
C ALA A 217 -0.91 6.86 -12.72
N LEU A 218 -2.21 6.82 -12.39
CA LEU A 218 -3.06 5.67 -12.69
C LEU A 218 -3.11 5.40 -14.20
N ASN A 219 -3.29 6.44 -15.02
CA ASN A 219 -3.40 6.30 -16.47
C ASN A 219 -2.08 5.85 -17.12
N VAL A 220 -0.94 6.44 -16.74
CA VAL A 220 0.36 6.09 -17.32
C VAL A 220 0.78 4.69 -16.91
N VAL A 221 0.55 4.30 -15.66
CA VAL A 221 0.83 2.94 -15.18
C VAL A 221 -0.08 1.93 -15.87
N HIS A 222 -1.39 2.21 -15.94
CA HIS A 222 -2.33 1.33 -16.62
C HIS A 222 -1.94 1.12 -18.09
N THR A 223 -1.63 2.22 -18.80
CA THR A 223 -1.27 2.20 -20.21
C THR A 223 0.00 1.37 -20.46
N ASN A 224 1.07 1.63 -19.71
CA ASN A 224 2.36 0.97 -19.92
C ASN A 224 2.43 -0.46 -19.38
N LEU A 225 1.70 -0.78 -18.29
CA LEU A 225 1.76 -2.10 -17.66
C LEU A 225 0.60 -3.04 -18.00
N PHE A 226 -0.44 -2.59 -18.71
CA PHE A 226 -1.58 -3.46 -19.05
C PHE A 226 -1.93 -3.41 -20.54
N THR A 227 -1.87 -2.23 -21.17
CA THR A 227 -2.19 -2.08 -22.61
C THR A 227 -1.01 -2.47 -23.50
N PHE A 228 0.20 -2.05 -23.16
CA PHE A 228 1.41 -2.25 -23.97
C PHE A 228 2.34 -3.34 -23.43
N LEU A 229 1.79 -4.33 -22.74
CA LEU A 229 2.58 -5.52 -22.43
C LEU A 229 2.79 -6.33 -23.72
N ASP A 230 3.98 -6.16 -24.30
CA ASP A 230 4.57 -7.10 -25.27
C ASP A 230 4.45 -8.56 -24.77
#